data_AF-A0A0G4LLZ2-F1
#
_entry.id   AF-A0A0G4LLZ2-F1
#
_cell.length_a   1.000
_cell.length_b   1.000
_cell.length_c   1.000
_cell.angle_alpha   90.00
_cell.angle_beta   90.00
_cell.angle_gamma   90.00
#
_symmetry.space_group_name_H-M   'P 1'
#
loop_
_entity.id
_entity.type
_entity.pdbx_description
1 polymer ?
#
loop_
_entity_poly.entity_id
_entity_poly.type
_entity_poly.pdbx_seq_one_letter_code
_entity_poly.pdbx_strand_id
1 'polypeptide(L)'
;MVGTMGAITAAGAKSTVQEFLVNMSASADVLAMAKVEVDLSAIPEGKNVVIKWRGKPVFVRHRTQAEIDEANKINVASLRDPQNDSDRVKQPEWLVMLGISSPPGITASSSRAPPVSAPH
;
A
#
# COMPACT_ATOMS: atom_id res chain seq x y z
N MET A 1 -19.84 33.75 -36.00
CA MET A 1 -20.33 33.74 -34.60
C MET A 1 -20.89 32.38 -34.15
N VAL A 2 -21.57 31.60 -34.98
CA VAL A 2 -22.20 30.32 -34.56
C VAL A 2 -21.18 29.23 -34.15
N GLY A 3 -20.03 29.14 -34.83
CA GLY A 3 -18.98 28.15 -34.49
C GLY A 3 -18.30 28.41 -33.13
N THR A 4 -18.08 29.68 -32.77
CA THR A 4 -17.51 30.06 -31.47
C THR A 4 -18.47 29.74 -30.33
N MET A 5 -19.79 29.97 -30.53
CA MET A 5 -20.83 29.62 -29.56
C MET A 5 -20.94 28.09 -29.37
N GLY A 6 -20.81 27.31 -30.45
CA GLY A 6 -20.77 25.85 -30.40
C GLY A 6 -19.57 25.30 -29.63
N ALA A 7 -18.39 25.91 -29.80
CA ALA A 7 -17.19 25.52 -29.06
C ALA A 7 -17.31 25.82 -27.55
N ILE A 8 -17.87 26.98 -27.17
CA ILE A 8 -18.08 27.37 -25.77
C ILE A 8 -19.10 26.45 -25.09
N THR A 9 -20.20 26.12 -25.78
CA THR A 9 -21.24 25.22 -25.24
C THR A 9 -20.73 23.78 -25.08
N ALA A 10 -19.95 23.27 -26.03
CA ALA A 10 -19.31 21.95 -25.90
C ALA A 10 -18.27 21.91 -24.76
N ALA A 11 -17.47 22.97 -24.61
CA ALA A 11 -16.51 23.08 -23.52
C ALA A 11 -17.20 23.19 -22.15
N GLY A 12 -18.29 23.95 -22.07
CA GLY A 12 -19.13 24.07 -20.87
C GLY A 12 -19.75 22.75 -20.46
N ALA A 13 -20.37 22.03 -21.39
CA ALA A 13 -20.97 20.72 -21.12
C ALA A 13 -19.93 19.69 -20.64
N LYS A 14 -18.73 19.68 -21.25
CA LYS A 14 -17.62 18.83 -20.80
C LYS A 14 -17.18 19.19 -19.37
N SER A 15 -17.06 20.48 -19.05
CA SER A 15 -16.65 20.96 -17.72
C SER A 15 -17.66 20.53 -16.66
N THR A 16 -18.97 20.68 -16.93
CA THR A 16 -20.02 20.29 -15.99
C THR A 16 -19.98 18.79 -15.70
N VAL A 17 -19.89 17.94 -16.74
CA VAL A 17 -19.78 16.48 -16.55
C VAL A 17 -18.51 16.11 -15.79
N GLN A 18 -17.39 16.77 -16.09
CA GLN A 18 -16.14 16.54 -15.38
C GLN A 18 -16.23 16.94 -13.90
N GLU A 19 -16.85 18.06 -13.57
CA GLU A 19 -17.06 18.50 -12.19
C GLU A 19 -17.94 17.52 -11.41
N PHE A 20 -19.02 17.00 -12.01
CA PHE A 20 -19.82 15.95 -11.38
C PHE A 20 -19.02 14.68 -11.11
N LEU A 21 -18.17 14.25 -12.05
CA LEU A 21 -17.30 13.09 -11.87
C LEU A 21 -16.23 13.32 -10.81
N VAL A 22 -15.61 14.50 -10.79
CA VAL A 22 -14.61 14.87 -9.77
C VAL A 22 -15.26 14.98 -8.39
N ASN A 23 -16.50 15.47 -8.30
CA ASN A 23 -17.25 15.52 -7.04
C ASN A 23 -17.57 14.13 -6.48
N MET A 24 -17.68 13.10 -7.34
CA MET A 24 -17.80 11.70 -6.92
C MET A 24 -16.45 11.01 -6.69
N SER A 25 -15.35 11.65 -7.07
CA SER A 25 -14.00 11.12 -6.90
C SER A 25 -13.47 11.35 -5.48
N ALA A 26 -12.33 10.74 -5.14
CA ALA A 26 -11.74 10.88 -3.81
C ALA A 26 -11.50 12.37 -3.48
N SER A 27 -12.14 12.86 -2.41
CA SER A 27 -12.04 14.25 -1.98
C SER A 27 -10.60 14.61 -1.56
N ALA A 28 -10.27 15.90 -1.59
CA ALA A 28 -8.95 16.40 -1.24
C ALA A 28 -8.46 15.96 0.16
N ASP A 29 -9.39 15.70 1.09
CA ASP A 29 -9.09 15.19 2.43
C ASP A 29 -8.58 13.72 2.40
N VAL A 30 -9.08 12.90 1.48
CA VAL A 30 -8.57 11.53 1.24
C VAL A 30 -7.18 11.56 0.59
N LEU A 31 -6.89 12.59 -0.22
CA LEU A 31 -5.55 12.82 -0.77
C LEU A 31 -4.60 13.42 0.26
N ALA A 32 -5.07 14.23 1.20
CA ALA A 32 -4.27 14.75 2.31
C ALA A 32 -3.85 13.62 3.26
N MET A 33 -4.72 12.62 3.49
CA MET A 33 -4.37 11.38 4.19
C MET A 33 -3.43 10.44 3.40
N ALA A 34 -2.88 10.87 2.26
CA ALA A 34 -2.02 10.02 1.44
C ALA A 34 -0.64 9.79 2.05
N LYS A 35 -0.17 10.62 2.98
CA LYS A 35 1.14 10.48 3.61
C LYS A 35 0.96 10.31 5.12
N VAL A 36 1.56 9.24 5.66
CA VAL A 36 1.69 9.02 7.10
C VAL A 36 3.17 8.97 7.40
N GLU A 37 3.61 9.84 8.30
CA GLU A 37 4.98 9.83 8.83
C GLU A 37 4.98 8.95 10.08
N VAL A 38 5.88 7.97 10.10
CA VAL A 38 6.08 7.10 11.26
C VAL A 38 7.48 7.36 11.78
N ASP A 39 7.57 7.68 13.06
CA ASP A 39 8.85 7.81 13.73
C ASP A 39 9.48 6.42 13.91
N LEU A 40 10.59 6.21 13.20
CA LEU A 40 11.37 4.98 13.22
C LEU A 40 12.12 4.80 14.55
N SER A 41 12.45 5.89 15.25
CA SER A 41 13.18 5.85 16.52
C SER A 41 12.34 5.28 17.68
N ALA A 42 11.02 5.37 17.56
CA ALA A 42 10.07 4.86 18.56
C ALA A 42 9.84 3.34 18.46
N ILE A 43 10.36 2.67 17.41
CA ILE A 43 10.12 1.24 17.15
C ILE A 43 11.35 0.41 17.53
N PRO A 44 11.33 -0.28 18.69
CA PRO A 44 12.43 -1.15 19.08
C PRO A 44 12.50 -2.40 18.17
N GLU A 45 13.71 -2.93 18.03
CA GLU A 45 13.99 -4.15 17.25
C GLU A 45 13.09 -5.32 17.67
N GLY A 46 12.60 -6.08 16.69
CA GLY A 46 11.76 -7.25 16.90
C GLY A 46 10.28 -6.98 17.16
N LYS A 47 9.86 -5.70 17.31
CA LYS A 47 8.45 -5.34 17.47
C LYS A 47 7.75 -5.05 16.13
N ASN A 48 6.45 -5.36 16.11
CA ASN A 48 5.53 -5.05 15.03
C ASN A 48 4.64 -3.89 15.44
N VAL A 49 4.54 -2.88 14.58
CA VAL A 49 3.59 -1.78 14.72
C VAL A 49 2.57 -1.89 13.59
N VAL A 50 1.30 -1.70 13.94
CA VAL A 50 0.20 -1.64 12.99
C VAL A 50 -0.28 -0.20 12.96
N ILE A 51 -0.19 0.44 11.80
CA ILE A 51 -0.73 1.77 11.58
C ILE A 51 -1.88 1.69 10.57
N LYS A 52 -2.84 2.62 10.67
CA LYS A 52 -3.92 2.73 9.68
C LYS A 52 -3.54 3.79 8.65
N TRP A 53 -3.38 3.40 7.39
CA TRP A 53 -3.09 4.31 6.28
C TRP A 53 -4.19 4.19 5.21
N ARG A 54 -4.85 5.31 4.89
CA ARG A 54 -5.95 5.36 3.90
C ARG A 54 -7.04 4.30 4.13
N GLY A 55 -7.36 4.01 5.40
CA GLY A 55 -8.34 2.99 5.78
C GLY A 55 -7.83 1.53 5.73
N LYS A 56 -6.60 1.30 5.27
CA LYS A 56 -5.95 -0.03 5.22
C LYS A 56 -4.92 -0.18 6.34
N PRO A 57 -4.79 -1.35 6.97
CA PRO A 57 -3.71 -1.59 7.91
C PRO A 57 -2.37 -1.68 7.16
N VAL A 58 -1.34 -1.05 7.72
CA VAL A 58 0.06 -1.17 7.28
C VAL A 58 0.85 -1.75 8.44
N PHE A 59 1.62 -2.78 8.16
CA PHE A 59 2.53 -3.39 9.11
C PHE A 59 3.92 -2.82 8.91
N VAL A 60 4.50 -2.33 9.99
CA VAL A 60 5.90 -1.90 10.07
C VAL A 60 6.58 -2.78 11.10
N ARG A 61 7.56 -3.57 10.66
CA ARG A 61 8.38 -4.42 11.53
C ARG A 61 9.83 -3.99 11.43
N HIS A 62 10.45 -3.79 12.60
CA HIS A 62 11.89 -3.64 12.71
C HIS A 62 12.49 -5.05 12.85
N ARG A 63 13.09 -5.57 11.77
CA ARG A 63 13.64 -6.93 11.72
C ARG A 63 15.00 -6.99 12.41
N THR A 64 15.30 -8.14 13.01
CA THR A 64 16.66 -8.43 13.51
C THR A 64 17.51 -9.02 12.38
N GLN A 65 18.84 -8.96 12.52
CA GLN A 65 19.75 -9.51 11.50
C GLN A 65 19.52 -11.01 11.24
N ALA A 66 19.17 -11.78 12.28
CA ALA A 66 18.87 -13.20 12.14
C ALA A 66 17.66 -13.46 11.22
N GLU A 67 16.62 -12.63 11.30
CA GLU A 67 15.43 -12.74 10.44
C GLU A 67 15.71 -12.35 9.00
N ILE A 68 16.58 -11.36 8.79
CA ILE A 68 17.02 -10.94 7.45
C ILE A 68 17.82 -12.08 6.79
N ASP A 69 18.72 -12.69 7.54
CA ASP A 69 19.53 -13.82 7.05
C ASP A 69 18.66 -15.05 6.76
N GLU A 70 17.65 -15.33 7.58
CA GLU A 70 16.69 -16.40 7.33
C GLU A 70 15.88 -16.13 6.05
N ALA A 71 15.34 -14.92 5.89
CA ALA A 71 14.54 -14.55 4.72
C ALA A 71 15.34 -14.68 3.41
N ASN A 72 16.62 -14.28 3.42
CA ASN A 72 17.50 -14.37 2.25
C ASN A 72 17.96 -15.79 1.92
N LYS A 73 17.91 -16.72 2.88
CA LYS A 73 18.29 -18.14 2.67
C LYS A 73 17.17 -18.97 2.05
N ILE A 74 15.93 -18.46 2.01
CA ILE A 74 14.79 -19.20 1.46
C ILE A 74 14.96 -19.37 -0.05
N ASN A 75 14.76 -20.60 -0.53
CA ASN A 75 14.79 -20.88 -1.97
C ASN A 75 13.57 -20.25 -2.65
N VAL A 76 13.79 -19.15 -3.36
CA VAL A 76 12.77 -18.35 -4.05
C VAL A 76 11.93 -19.16 -5.05
N ALA A 77 12.52 -20.20 -5.65
CA ALA A 77 11.85 -21.07 -6.62
C ALA A 77 10.83 -22.03 -5.97
N SER A 78 10.86 -22.19 -4.65
CA SER A 78 9.91 -23.02 -3.91
C SER A 78 8.64 -22.26 -3.50
N LEU A 79 8.63 -20.94 -3.67
CA LEU A 79 7.46 -20.11 -3.38
C LEU A 79 6.44 -20.15 -4.52
N ARG A 80 5.16 -20.03 -4.16
CA ARG A 80 4.04 -19.82 -5.11
C ARG A 80 4.17 -18.51 -5.89
N ASP A 81 4.75 -17.49 -5.26
CA ASP A 81 5.05 -16.18 -5.85
C ASP A 81 6.54 -15.88 -5.65
N PRO A 82 7.39 -16.16 -6.65
CA PRO A 82 8.83 -15.99 -6.53
C PRO A 82 9.21 -14.51 -6.50
N GLN A 83 9.62 -14.02 -5.32
CA GLN A 83 10.11 -12.66 -5.16
C GLN A 83 11.25 -12.62 -4.14
N ASN A 84 12.39 -12.03 -4.51
CA ASN A 84 13.53 -11.86 -3.61
C ASN A 84 13.21 -10.82 -2.51
N ASP A 85 13.83 -10.94 -1.34
CA ASP A 85 13.65 -9.95 -0.26
C ASP A 85 14.16 -8.56 -0.69
N SER A 86 15.25 -8.50 -1.45
CA SER A 86 15.80 -7.24 -2.01
C SER A 86 14.84 -6.47 -2.90
N ASP A 87 13.90 -7.17 -3.55
CA ASP A 87 12.89 -6.55 -4.40
C ASP A 87 11.65 -6.12 -3.59
N ARG A 88 11.52 -6.61 -2.35
CA ARG A 88 10.39 -6.34 -1.43
C ARG A 88 10.68 -5.19 -0.48
N VAL A 89 11.94 -5.04 -0.06
CA VAL A 89 12.37 -4.03 0.91
C VAL A 89 13.46 -3.13 0.34
N LYS A 90 13.40 -1.84 0.66
CA LYS A 90 14.48 -0.89 0.32
C LYS A 90 15.59 -0.87 1.37
N GLN A 91 15.21 -1.17 2.61
CA GLN A 91 16.07 -1.18 3.80
C GLN A 91 15.82 -2.52 4.51
N PRO A 92 16.82 -3.40 4.62
CA PRO A 92 16.61 -4.77 5.13
C PRO A 92 16.13 -4.81 6.58
N GLU A 93 16.49 -3.82 7.40
CA GLU A 93 16.04 -3.64 8.77
C GLU A 93 14.54 -3.28 8.88
N TRP A 94 13.95 -2.66 7.84
CA TRP A 94 12.57 -2.19 7.84
C TRP A 94 11.69 -2.98 6.89
N LEU A 95 10.83 -3.83 7.44
CA LEU A 95 9.78 -4.50 6.68
C LEU A 95 8.48 -3.70 6.77
N VAL A 96 8.13 -3.03 5.66
CA VAL A 96 6.87 -2.29 5.51
C VAL A 96 5.97 -3.02 4.52
N MET A 97 4.81 -3.48 4.99
CA MET A 97 3.89 -4.26 4.17
C MET A 97 2.44 -3.82 4.38
N LEU A 98 1.66 -3.83 3.30
CA LEU A 98 0.22 -3.58 3.37
C LEU A 98 -0.47 -4.82 3.94
N GLY A 99 -1.24 -4.66 5.01
CA GLY A 99 -1.98 -5.74 5.66
C GLY A 99 -3.26 -6.17 4.94
N ILE A 100 -3.26 -6.07 3.61
CA ILE A 100 -4.35 -6.54 2.75
C ILE A 100 -3.99 -7.93 2.26
N SER A 101 -4.87 -8.91 2.52
CA SER A 101 -4.71 -10.21 1.88
C SER A 101 -5.19 -10.16 0.43
N SER A 102 -4.69 -11.07 -0.41
CA SER A 102 -5.02 -11.14 -1.83
C SER A 102 -6.53 -11.38 -2.11
N PRO A 103 -7.28 -12.10 -1.25
CA PRO A 103 -8.75 -12.07 -1.29
C PRO A 103 -9.29 -10.71 -0.80
N PRO A 104 -10.21 -10.06 -1.55
CA PRO A 104 -10.78 -8.78 -1.14
C PRO A 104 -11.52 -8.94 0.19
N GLY A 105 -11.17 -8.09 1.17
CA GLY A 105 -11.94 -7.92 2.40
C GLY A 105 -11.36 -8.56 3.68
N ILE A 106 -10.28 -9.34 3.60
CA ILE A 106 -9.65 -9.92 4.79
C ILE A 106 -8.35 -9.15 5.12
N THR A 107 -8.27 -8.61 6.33
CA THR A 107 -7.04 -8.03 6.89
C THR A 107 -6.15 -9.15 7.44
N ALA A 108 -4.88 -9.18 7.04
CA ALA A 108 -3.92 -10.12 7.62
C ALA A 108 -3.70 -9.78 9.11
N SER A 109 -3.52 -10.78 9.98
CA SER A 109 -3.26 -10.58 11.41
C SER A 109 -1.81 -10.18 11.64
N SER A 110 -1.54 -9.17 12.48
CA SER A 110 -0.17 -8.69 12.78
C SER A 110 0.72 -9.70 13.50
N SER A 111 0.12 -10.70 14.16
CA SER A 111 0.83 -11.81 14.82
C SER A 111 1.20 -12.93 13.85
N ARG A 112 0.60 -12.94 12.67
CA ARG A 112 0.79 -13.94 11.64
C ARG A 112 1.25 -13.19 10.39
N ALA A 113 2.54 -12.84 10.35
CA ALA A 113 3.19 -12.64 9.07
C ALA A 113 2.72 -13.77 8.15
N PRO A 114 2.23 -13.47 6.93
CA PRO A 114 1.62 -14.49 6.09
C PRO A 114 2.63 -15.64 5.99
N PRO A 115 2.26 -16.87 6.37
CA PRO A 115 3.16 -17.98 6.15
C PRO A 115 3.40 -18.00 4.65
N VAL A 116 4.66 -17.83 4.29
CA VAL A 116 5.18 -17.94 2.93
C VAL A 116 4.84 -19.34 2.33
N SER A 117 4.39 -20.26 3.18
CA SER A 117 4.01 -21.64 2.94
C SER A 117 2.53 -21.93 3.25
N ALA A 118 1.59 -21.34 2.52
CA ALA A 118 0.24 -21.91 2.44
C ALA A 118 0.14 -22.82 1.19
N PRO A 119 0.31 -24.16 1.34
CA PRO A 119 0.04 -25.10 0.27
C PRO A 119 -1.48 -25.25 0.11
N HIS A 120 -1.96 -25.02 -1.11
CA HIS A 120 -2.96 -25.78 -1.87
C HIS A 120 -3.16 -25.09 -3.24
#